data_AF-B8LDA0-F1
#
_entry.id   AF-B8LDA0-F1
#
_cell.length_a   1.000
_cell.length_b   1.000
_cell.length_c   1.000
_cell.angle_alpha   90.00
_cell.angle_beta   90.00
_cell.angle_gamma   90.00
#
_symmetry.space_group_name_H-M   'P 1'
#
loop_
_entity.id
_entity.type
_entity.pdbx_description
1 polymer ?
#
loop_
_entity_poly.entity_id
_entity_poly.type
_entity_poly.pdbx_seq_one_letter_code
_entity_poly.pdbx_strand_id
1 'polypeptide(L)'
;MAAVSIGASTLLTNSQHKRQDSKIAQQDLWSRIIGDGELSPSSSPLLSKASKYLSSTETSKVPRYADAQRDRTLYHPKLVQPTTEQEKDHLAMLSERRIRVDNREAKHQQELVDKLSKALMLGTNSTNTVELSQKGSEDFPSPTSTLCFPEPHHNNDTSSSHNSDYDMDTFIGTCGLVANELEKLKSTQQSSTESTVSDTVFGEMEPQSSSHSFVICSDTQLGIASQNLEWETELAYSRQSVQLINELNPRPRFVSMCGDLIDMEYTFEERRGYSANFKTKEECDRVQDQQNSDFQHVWSDLHPDIAIVCVCGNHDVGNRPTSASIKRFVDAFGDEYLAFWVNGTYNVVLNNVLFVDHSGEGAQELFDTQLLWLEERLKYAHEHDAKMIFVHAHHPWFLYDENETPETLNGLSPLPLEWQNSSQPTANKSAGFPDAYFSIPKHYRRLALDLFKKYRVNSCFSGHFHQNVVSRTRWGMDMIITAPLSVVFESTGKPLQSEENCRGVRIINVELKSSTSLQRDRFSGVSEHSNDKMCNQVRSGGTIKHYFKPL
;
A
#
# COMPACT_ATOMS: atom_id res chain seq x y z
N MET A 1 65.85 4.11 -3.66
CA MET A 1 66.67 5.29 -3.33
C MET A 1 66.40 6.37 -4.37
N ALA A 2 65.68 7.42 -3.99
CA ALA A 2 65.87 8.81 -4.40
C ALA A 2 64.66 9.60 -3.91
N ALA A 3 64.86 10.32 -2.80
CA ALA A 3 63.98 11.36 -2.32
C ALA A 3 64.57 12.70 -2.74
N VAL A 4 63.74 13.66 -3.17
CA VAL A 4 63.96 15.10 -2.98
C VAL A 4 62.61 15.74 -2.67
N SER A 5 62.65 16.69 -1.73
CA SER A 5 61.59 17.20 -0.87
C SER A 5 61.08 18.59 -1.31
N ILE A 6 60.13 19.12 -0.50
CA ILE A 6 59.62 20.49 -0.34
C ILE A 6 58.31 20.74 -1.10
N GLY A 7 57.21 21.28 -0.53
CA GLY A 7 56.95 21.89 0.77
C GLY A 7 55.45 22.31 0.86
N ALA A 8 55.00 22.60 2.08
CA ALA A 8 53.60 22.69 2.52
C ALA A 8 52.83 23.98 2.14
N SER A 9 51.49 23.89 2.13
CA SER A 9 50.57 24.60 3.06
C SER A 9 49.24 25.10 2.42
N THR A 10 48.15 24.42 2.82
CA THR A 10 46.85 24.94 3.32
C THR A 10 46.04 26.03 2.58
N LEU A 11 44.80 25.69 2.19
CA LEU A 11 43.49 26.29 2.59
C LEU A 11 42.43 26.42 1.47
N LEU A 12 41.23 25.91 1.77
CA LEU A 12 39.90 26.47 1.52
C LEU A 12 39.42 26.73 0.07
N THR A 13 38.54 25.86 -0.44
CA THR A 13 37.08 26.09 -0.54
C THR A 13 36.47 25.13 -1.58
N ASN A 14 35.55 24.31 -1.14
CA ASN A 14 34.83 23.34 -1.95
C ASN A 14 33.34 23.50 -1.66
N SER A 15 32.58 24.09 -2.57
CA SER A 15 31.14 23.85 -2.80
C SER A 15 30.64 24.87 -3.82
N GLN A 16 30.38 24.43 -5.06
CA GLN A 16 29.29 24.94 -5.92
C GLN A 16 29.26 24.35 -7.34
N HIS A 17 30.22 23.53 -7.76
CA HIS A 17 30.27 23.06 -9.17
C HIS A 17 29.72 21.66 -9.49
N LYS A 18 29.06 20.94 -8.57
CA LYS A 18 28.50 19.59 -8.85
C LYS A 18 27.03 19.53 -9.32
N ARG A 19 26.38 20.66 -9.61
CA ARG A 19 24.97 20.68 -10.09
C ARG A 19 24.80 20.86 -11.61
N GLN A 20 25.87 21.12 -12.36
CA GLN A 20 25.76 21.42 -13.80
C GLN A 20 26.08 20.20 -14.70
N ASP A 21 26.86 19.22 -14.21
CA ASP A 21 27.39 18.14 -15.05
C ASP A 21 26.40 17.00 -15.33
N SER A 22 25.33 16.85 -14.53
CA SER A 22 24.32 15.79 -14.75
C SER A 22 23.33 16.11 -15.88
N LYS A 23 23.10 17.40 -16.19
CA LYS A 23 22.19 17.82 -17.27
C LYS A 23 22.83 17.69 -18.66
N ILE A 24 24.15 17.86 -18.75
CA ILE A 24 24.89 17.75 -20.02
C ILE A 24 25.02 16.28 -20.44
N ALA A 25 25.16 15.36 -19.48
CA ALA A 25 25.22 13.93 -19.76
C ALA A 25 23.88 13.35 -20.28
N GLN A 26 22.73 13.90 -19.87
CA GLN A 26 21.42 13.50 -20.40
C GLN A 26 21.20 13.98 -21.85
N GLN A 27 21.66 15.18 -22.22
CA GLN A 27 21.51 15.69 -23.60
C GLN A 27 22.41 14.95 -24.61
N ASP A 28 23.60 14.51 -24.19
CA ASP A 28 24.56 13.84 -25.07
C ASP A 28 24.19 12.37 -25.38
N LEU A 29 23.24 11.80 -24.61
CA LEU A 29 22.64 10.49 -24.90
C LEU A 29 21.54 10.60 -25.97
N TRP A 30 20.82 11.73 -26.01
CA TRP A 30 19.76 11.99 -27.01
C TRP A 30 20.29 12.23 -28.42
N SER A 31 21.48 12.82 -28.55
CA SER A 31 22.16 13.01 -29.84
C SER A 31 22.70 11.71 -30.46
N ARG A 32 22.84 10.63 -29.67
CA ARG A 32 23.33 9.32 -30.14
C ARG A 32 22.21 8.34 -30.54
N ILE A 33 20.95 8.63 -30.15
CA ILE A 33 19.78 7.78 -30.46
C ILE A 33 19.13 8.18 -31.79
N ILE A 34 19.31 9.43 -32.24
CA ILE A 34 18.83 9.89 -33.54
C ILE A 34 19.99 9.85 -34.53
N GLY A 35 20.10 8.75 -35.28
CA GLY A 35 21.13 8.57 -36.29
C GLY A 35 21.11 9.66 -37.36
N ASP A 36 22.31 10.07 -37.79
CA ASP A 36 22.56 11.01 -38.87
C ASP A 36 21.83 10.60 -40.16
N GLY A 37 20.75 11.30 -40.47
CA GLY A 37 19.99 11.16 -41.71
C GLY A 37 19.42 12.51 -42.13
N GLU A 38 20.11 13.17 -43.06
CA GLU A 38 19.67 14.41 -43.69
C GLU A 38 18.32 14.23 -44.42
N LEU A 39 17.27 14.92 -43.98
CA LEU A 39 16.11 15.26 -44.83
C LEU A 39 15.54 16.64 -44.49
N SER A 40 15.20 17.38 -45.56
CA SER A 40 14.89 18.82 -45.65
C SER A 40 13.62 19.29 -44.90
N PRO A 41 13.46 20.60 -44.62
CA PRO A 41 12.41 21.11 -43.75
C PRO A 41 11.11 21.43 -44.52
N SER A 42 10.08 20.61 -44.36
CA SER A 42 8.70 21.12 -44.45
C SER A 42 7.69 20.20 -43.73
N SER A 43 6.84 20.84 -42.92
CA SER A 43 5.62 20.34 -42.28
C SER A 43 5.73 19.32 -41.12
N SER A 44 5.67 19.81 -39.87
CA SER A 44 4.81 19.20 -38.83
C SER A 44 4.63 20.13 -37.61
N PRO A 45 3.39 20.42 -37.14
CA PRO A 45 3.09 21.42 -36.11
C PRO A 45 3.17 20.89 -34.66
N LEU A 46 4.16 20.08 -34.32
CA LEU A 46 4.27 19.42 -33.00
C LEU A 46 5.41 19.92 -32.09
N LEU A 47 6.32 20.75 -32.59
CA LEU A 47 7.46 21.24 -31.80
C LEU A 47 7.27 22.62 -31.15
N SER A 48 6.11 23.27 -31.31
CA SER A 48 5.84 24.58 -30.67
C SER A 48 5.00 24.51 -29.38
N LYS A 49 4.67 23.31 -28.87
CA LYS A 49 3.91 23.14 -27.61
C LYS A 49 4.74 22.67 -26.42
N ALA A 50 5.94 22.13 -26.62
CA ALA A 50 6.79 21.63 -25.53
C ALA A 50 7.52 22.75 -24.74
N SER A 51 7.70 23.94 -25.33
CA SER A 51 8.45 25.04 -24.67
C SER A 51 7.59 25.95 -23.79
N LYS A 52 6.28 25.70 -23.64
CA LYS A 52 5.36 26.57 -22.88
C LYS A 52 5.04 26.07 -21.46
N TYR A 53 5.52 24.88 -21.07
CA TYR A 53 5.26 24.29 -19.76
C TYR A 53 6.38 24.49 -18.71
N LEU A 54 7.44 25.22 -19.06
CA LEU A 54 8.56 25.50 -18.14
C LEU A 54 8.51 26.88 -17.48
N SER A 55 7.38 27.59 -17.53
CA SER A 55 7.24 28.88 -16.83
C SER A 55 5.84 29.11 -16.26
N SER A 56 5.41 28.28 -15.33
CA SER A 56 4.33 28.65 -14.41
C SER A 56 4.80 28.49 -12.98
N THR A 57 4.84 29.61 -12.28
CA THR A 57 5.15 29.78 -10.86
C THR A 57 4.54 28.68 -9.99
N GLU A 58 5.41 27.97 -9.26
CA GLU A 58 5.06 26.98 -8.23
C GLU A 58 4.27 27.66 -7.10
N THR A 59 2.95 27.63 -7.19
CA THR A 59 2.12 27.60 -5.98
C THR A 59 2.25 26.19 -5.41
N SER A 60 2.89 26.08 -4.24
CA SER A 60 2.95 24.86 -3.43
C SER A 60 1.61 24.13 -3.45
N LYS A 61 1.51 23.04 -4.21
CA LYS A 61 0.37 22.13 -4.15
C LYS A 61 0.47 21.44 -2.80
N VAL A 62 -0.51 21.65 -1.92
CA VAL A 62 -0.63 20.94 -0.65
C VAL A 62 -0.61 19.42 -0.95
N PRO A 63 0.23 18.62 -0.27
CA PRO A 63 0.27 17.18 -0.49
C PRO A 63 -1.11 16.59 -0.16
N ARG A 64 -1.80 16.03 -1.17
CA ARG A 64 -3.14 15.45 -1.01
C ARG A 64 -3.14 14.06 -0.37
N TYR A 65 -1.97 13.42 -0.24
CA TYR A 65 -1.83 11.98 -0.03
C TYR A 65 -1.74 11.59 1.44
N ALA A 66 -0.63 11.90 2.12
CA ALA A 66 -0.40 11.51 3.51
C ALA A 66 -1.50 12.04 4.45
N ASP A 67 -1.91 13.30 4.26
CA ASP A 67 -2.88 13.93 5.14
C ASP A 67 -4.30 13.35 5.00
N ALA A 68 -4.63 12.71 3.86
CA ALA A 68 -5.98 12.21 3.62
C ALA A 68 -6.25 10.87 4.32
N GLN A 69 -5.23 10.03 4.52
CA GLN A 69 -5.37 8.71 5.16
C GLN A 69 -4.84 8.77 6.59
N ARG A 70 -5.68 9.12 7.55
CA ARG A 70 -5.27 9.24 8.95
C ARG A 70 -6.40 8.81 9.88
N ASP A 71 -6.06 8.48 11.11
CA ASP A 71 -7.02 8.02 12.12
C ASP A 71 -7.92 6.87 11.61
N ARG A 72 -7.34 6.00 10.78
CA ARG A 72 -7.94 4.83 10.12
C ARG A 72 -9.14 5.19 9.23
N THR A 73 -9.16 6.42 8.72
CA THR A 73 -10.23 7.00 7.91
C THR A 73 -9.67 7.72 6.67
N LEU A 74 -10.52 7.92 5.65
CA LEU A 74 -10.21 8.71 4.46
C LEU A 74 -10.88 10.09 4.53
N TYR A 75 -10.10 11.17 4.56
CA TYR A 75 -10.61 12.55 4.57
C TYR A 75 -10.57 13.16 3.18
N HIS A 76 -11.74 13.53 2.66
CA HIS A 76 -11.85 14.27 1.41
C HIS A 76 -13.08 15.19 1.41
N PRO A 77 -13.01 16.43 0.90
CA PRO A 77 -14.14 17.37 0.97
C PRO A 77 -15.44 16.89 0.32
N LYS A 78 -15.35 15.93 -0.61
CA LYS A 78 -16.51 15.33 -1.32
C LYS A 78 -16.86 13.91 -0.87
N LEU A 79 -16.14 13.36 0.10
CA LEU A 79 -16.47 12.09 0.76
C LEU A 79 -16.87 12.42 2.19
N VAL A 80 -18.18 12.54 2.43
CA VAL A 80 -18.70 12.94 3.73
C VAL A 80 -18.63 11.75 4.68
N GLN A 81 -17.84 11.81 5.75
CA GLN A 81 -17.84 10.72 6.72
C GLN A 81 -19.17 10.64 7.49
N PRO A 82 -19.53 9.47 8.08
CA PRO A 82 -20.63 9.40 9.03
C PRO A 82 -20.53 10.50 10.10
N THR A 83 -21.66 10.96 10.62
CA THR A 83 -21.62 11.98 11.69
C THR A 83 -20.97 11.41 12.95
N THR A 84 -20.43 12.29 13.81
CA THR A 84 -19.87 11.88 15.12
C THR A 84 -20.86 11.07 15.95
N GLU A 85 -22.16 11.35 15.84
CA GLU A 85 -23.25 10.60 16.46
C GLU A 85 -23.43 9.20 15.86
N GLN A 86 -23.28 9.05 14.53
CA GLN A 86 -23.28 7.76 13.84
C GLN A 86 -21.98 6.96 14.09
N GLU A 87 -20.90 7.65 14.48
CA GLU A 87 -19.57 7.08 14.71
C GLU A 87 -19.21 7.00 16.21
N LYS A 88 -20.12 7.38 17.11
CA LYS A 88 -19.84 7.51 18.55
C LYS A 88 -19.43 6.19 19.20
N ASP A 89 -19.99 5.08 18.74
CA ASP A 89 -19.63 3.73 19.22
C ASP A 89 -18.24 3.29 18.71
N HIS A 90 -17.78 3.84 17.58
CA HIS A 90 -16.49 3.54 16.97
C HIS A 90 -15.33 4.19 17.74
N LEU A 91 -15.43 5.49 18.04
CA LEU A 91 -14.38 6.25 18.73
C LEU A 91 -14.17 5.78 20.18
N ALA A 92 -15.25 5.38 20.87
CA ALA A 92 -15.16 4.82 22.21
C ALA A 92 -14.33 3.53 22.23
N MET A 93 -14.56 2.61 21.28
CA MET A 93 -13.81 1.35 21.20
C MET A 93 -12.35 1.54 20.76
N LEU A 94 -12.06 2.45 19.82
CA LEU A 94 -10.68 2.76 19.42
C LEU A 94 -9.85 3.30 20.59
N SER A 95 -10.45 4.15 21.44
CA SER A 95 -9.76 4.73 22.59
C SER A 95 -9.42 3.68 23.67
N GLU A 96 -10.34 2.79 24.01
CA GLU A 96 -10.10 1.69 24.95
C GLU A 96 -9.05 0.70 24.43
N ARG A 97 -8.91 0.58 23.11
CA ARG A 97 -7.99 -0.35 22.48
C ARG A 97 -6.58 0.21 22.33
N ARG A 98 -6.44 1.50 22.00
CA ARG A 98 -5.15 2.21 22.09
C ARG A 98 -4.54 2.02 23.48
N ILE A 99 -5.36 2.19 24.53
CA ILE A 99 -4.96 1.92 25.92
C ILE A 99 -4.52 0.46 26.12
N ARG A 100 -5.19 -0.53 25.51
CA ARG A 100 -4.81 -1.96 25.67
C ARG A 100 -3.53 -2.33 24.92
N VAL A 101 -3.27 -1.75 23.75
CA VAL A 101 -2.04 -1.96 22.97
C VAL A 101 -0.87 -1.28 23.66
N ASP A 102 -1.02 0.00 24.04
CA ASP A 102 -0.01 0.74 24.81
C ASP A 102 0.36 -0.01 26.11
N ASN A 103 -0.63 -0.61 26.79
CA ASN A 103 -0.40 -1.44 27.98
C ASN A 103 0.32 -2.77 27.68
N ARG A 104 0.12 -3.37 26.49
CA ARG A 104 0.85 -4.57 26.07
C ARG A 104 2.29 -4.24 25.70
N GLU A 105 2.53 -3.14 25.00
CA GLU A 105 3.87 -2.64 24.69
C GLU A 105 4.64 -2.32 25.98
N ALA A 106 4.02 -1.58 26.91
CA ALA A 106 4.62 -1.29 28.21
C ALA A 106 4.95 -2.57 28.99
N LYS A 107 4.08 -3.59 28.92
CA LYS A 107 4.32 -4.88 29.56
C LYS A 107 5.43 -5.68 28.88
N HIS A 108 5.50 -5.68 27.55
CA HIS A 108 6.55 -6.36 26.80
C HIS A 108 7.92 -5.72 27.03
N GLN A 109 7.99 -4.38 27.03
CA GLN A 109 9.18 -3.63 27.41
C GLN A 109 9.60 -3.93 28.85
N GLN A 110 8.65 -3.98 29.79
CA GLN A 110 8.95 -4.37 31.17
C GLN A 110 9.48 -5.80 31.27
N GLU A 111 8.92 -6.76 30.54
CA GLU A 111 9.41 -8.15 30.52
C GLU A 111 10.81 -8.28 29.90
N LEU A 112 11.14 -7.47 28.89
CA LEU A 112 12.48 -7.36 28.32
C LEU A 112 13.47 -6.77 29.31
N VAL A 113 13.11 -5.69 29.99
CA VAL A 113 13.92 -5.08 31.06
C VAL A 113 14.16 -6.08 32.19
N ASP A 114 13.12 -6.79 32.63
CA ASP A 114 13.23 -7.79 33.70
C ASP A 114 14.11 -8.99 33.30
N LYS A 115 14.03 -9.44 32.03
CA LYS A 115 14.90 -10.49 31.48
C LYS A 115 16.36 -10.02 31.37
N LEU A 116 16.60 -8.80 30.92
CA LEU A 116 17.93 -8.17 30.87
C LEU A 116 18.50 -8.02 32.28
N SER A 117 17.74 -7.49 33.23
CA SER A 117 18.13 -7.37 34.63
C SER A 117 18.42 -8.73 35.26
N LYS A 118 17.62 -9.76 35.00
CA LYS A 118 17.90 -11.14 35.46
C LYS A 118 19.14 -11.74 34.82
N ALA A 119 19.37 -11.52 33.53
CA ALA A 119 20.57 -11.99 32.83
C ALA A 119 21.84 -11.30 33.36
N LEU A 120 21.77 -10.00 33.66
CA LEU A 120 22.84 -9.23 34.32
C LEU A 120 23.11 -9.72 35.75
N MET A 121 22.06 -10.10 36.49
CA MET A 121 22.19 -10.65 37.85
C MET A 121 22.68 -12.11 37.89
N LEU A 122 22.43 -12.88 36.83
CA LEU A 122 22.85 -14.29 36.71
C LEU A 122 24.21 -14.44 36.00
N GLY A 123 24.73 -13.36 35.41
CA GLY A 123 26.02 -13.28 34.72
C GLY A 123 27.22 -13.09 35.64
N THR A 124 27.29 -13.78 36.78
CA THR A 124 28.56 -14.06 37.47
C THR A 124 28.54 -15.49 37.96
N ASN A 125 28.88 -16.43 37.09
CA ASN A 125 29.82 -17.52 37.34
C ASN A 125 29.69 -18.66 36.31
N SER A 126 30.86 -19.13 35.89
CA SER A 126 31.19 -20.44 35.31
C SER A 126 30.93 -20.68 33.82
N THR A 127 32.05 -20.92 33.16
CA THR A 127 32.30 -21.68 31.94
C THR A 127 31.63 -23.06 31.96
N ASN A 128 30.92 -23.43 30.88
CA ASN A 128 31.12 -24.70 30.17
C ASN A 128 30.22 -24.82 28.93
N THR A 129 30.86 -25.30 27.87
CA THR A 129 30.32 -25.77 26.59
C THR A 129 29.33 -26.92 26.75
N VAL A 130 28.17 -26.84 26.09
CA VAL A 130 27.34 -28.00 25.74
C VAL A 130 26.70 -27.77 24.36
N GLU A 131 27.02 -28.67 23.43
CA GLU A 131 26.38 -28.85 22.12
C GLU A 131 24.91 -29.25 22.29
N LEU A 132 24.01 -28.63 21.52
CA LEU A 132 22.62 -29.08 21.37
C LEU A 132 22.28 -29.21 19.88
N SER A 133 22.06 -30.46 19.49
CA SER A 133 21.67 -30.93 18.16
C SER A 133 20.34 -30.33 17.69
N GLN A 134 20.37 -29.71 16.51
CA GLN A 134 19.18 -29.33 15.75
C GLN A 134 18.46 -30.57 15.21
N LYS A 135 17.14 -30.61 15.37
CA LYS A 135 16.24 -31.54 14.68
C LYS A 135 15.28 -30.70 13.84
N GLY A 136 15.33 -30.91 12.53
CA GLY A 136 14.80 -30.00 11.51
C GLY A 136 13.27 -29.94 11.40
N SER A 137 12.81 -28.76 10.99
CA SER A 137 11.52 -28.52 10.34
C SER A 137 11.79 -28.25 8.86
N GLU A 138 11.01 -28.86 7.98
CA GLU A 138 11.16 -28.80 6.53
C GLU A 138 10.80 -27.39 6.00
N ASP A 139 11.85 -26.63 5.62
CA ASP A 139 11.75 -25.39 4.86
C ASP A 139 11.58 -25.70 3.36
N PHE A 140 10.52 -25.18 2.74
CA PHE A 140 10.43 -25.08 1.29
C PHE A 140 11.11 -23.77 0.83
N PRO A 141 12.17 -23.84 0.00
CA PRO A 141 12.90 -22.66 -0.46
C PRO A 141 12.15 -21.92 -1.57
N SER A 142 12.09 -20.59 -1.45
CA SER A 142 11.73 -19.68 -2.55
C SER A 142 12.90 -19.62 -3.56
N PRO A 143 12.65 -19.66 -4.89
CA PRO A 143 13.69 -19.93 -5.87
C PRO A 143 14.50 -18.69 -6.25
N THR A 144 15.62 -18.49 -5.57
CA THR A 144 16.90 -18.14 -6.21
C THR A 144 18.00 -18.89 -5.47
N SER A 145 18.35 -20.07 -5.98
CA SER A 145 19.32 -21.01 -5.40
C SER A 145 20.70 -20.84 -6.06
N THR A 146 21.80 -20.81 -5.28
CA THR A 146 22.90 -21.82 -5.29
C THR A 146 23.89 -21.54 -4.12
N LEU A 147 24.30 -22.63 -3.46
CA LEU A 147 25.06 -22.77 -2.20
C LEU A 147 26.58 -22.45 -2.27
N CYS A 148 27.16 -22.03 -1.12
CA CYS A 148 28.28 -22.63 -0.35
C CYS A 148 29.26 -21.62 0.28
N PHE A 149 29.47 -21.78 1.60
CA PHE A 149 30.36 -21.03 2.50
C PHE A 149 31.86 -21.19 2.19
N PRO A 150 32.69 -20.22 2.63
CA PRO A 150 33.48 -20.45 3.85
C PRO A 150 33.62 -19.22 4.78
N GLU A 151 33.71 -19.47 6.10
CA GLU A 151 34.24 -18.57 7.14
C GLU A 151 35.78 -18.47 7.11
N PRO A 152 36.49 -17.65 7.94
CA PRO A 152 36.10 -16.52 8.81
C PRO A 152 37.00 -15.26 8.61
N HIS A 153 36.82 -14.19 9.40
CA HIS A 153 37.86 -13.63 10.31
C HIS A 153 37.37 -12.43 11.15
N HIS A 154 37.56 -12.55 12.46
CA HIS A 154 37.41 -11.54 13.52
C HIS A 154 38.25 -10.27 13.31
N ASN A 155 37.78 -9.14 13.86
CA ASN A 155 38.56 -8.38 14.85
C ASN A 155 37.67 -7.47 15.72
N ASN A 156 37.99 -7.49 17.01
CA ASN A 156 37.46 -6.68 18.09
C ASN A 156 38.02 -5.25 18.06
N ASP A 157 37.30 -4.28 18.64
CA ASP A 157 37.80 -3.22 19.53
C ASP A 157 36.60 -2.38 20.03
N THR A 158 36.14 -2.52 21.29
CA THR A 158 36.57 -1.94 22.58
C THR A 158 36.29 -0.44 22.82
N SER A 159 35.64 -0.20 23.98
CA SER A 159 35.52 1.04 24.77
C SER A 159 34.55 2.13 24.24
N SER A 160 33.82 2.91 25.04
CA SER A 160 33.91 3.25 26.46
C SER A 160 32.58 3.77 27.01
N SER A 161 32.30 3.41 28.26
CA SER A 161 31.30 3.95 29.19
C SER A 161 31.29 5.47 29.33
N HIS A 162 30.12 6.07 29.57
CA HIS A 162 29.89 7.17 30.55
C HIS A 162 28.41 7.23 30.94
N ASN A 163 28.11 6.78 32.17
CA ASN A 163 26.90 7.11 32.91
C ASN A 163 27.15 8.40 33.70
N SER A 164 26.19 9.32 33.67
CA SER A 164 26.00 10.28 34.76
C SER A 164 24.51 10.48 34.97
N ASP A 165 24.07 10.05 36.15
CA ASP A 165 22.76 10.26 36.75
C ASP A 165 22.38 11.75 36.74
N TYR A 166 21.12 12.07 36.42
CA TYR A 166 20.46 13.24 36.97
C TYR A 166 19.00 12.96 37.32
N ASP A 167 18.71 13.45 38.52
CA ASP A 167 17.61 13.19 39.42
C ASP A 167 16.28 13.79 38.95
N MET A 168 15.20 13.13 39.35
CA MET A 168 13.82 13.47 39.09
C MET A 168 13.31 14.29 40.27
N ASP A 169 13.11 15.60 40.08
CA ASP A 169 12.03 16.36 40.72
C ASP A 169 12.08 17.84 40.30
N THR A 170 10.89 18.45 40.19
CA THR A 170 10.59 19.89 39.98
C THR A 170 10.19 20.29 38.55
N PHE A 171 8.92 20.07 38.16
CA PHE A 171 8.07 21.12 37.54
C PHE A 171 6.58 20.73 37.46
N ILE A 172 5.91 20.59 38.61
CA ILE A 172 4.45 20.78 38.67
C ILE A 172 4.23 22.27 38.90
N GLY A 173 3.79 22.99 37.88
CA GLY A 173 3.37 24.38 38.08
C GLY A 173 3.40 25.27 36.85
N THR A 174 2.69 24.94 35.76
CA THR A 174 2.04 25.94 34.87
C THR A 174 1.18 25.24 33.81
N CYS A 175 -0.06 24.90 34.14
CA CYS A 175 -1.10 24.62 33.13
C CYS A 175 -2.49 25.02 33.64
N GLY A 176 -2.57 26.15 34.34
CA GLY A 176 -3.79 26.65 34.98
C GLY A 176 -4.32 27.98 34.44
N LEU A 177 -3.87 28.46 33.28
CA LEU A 177 -4.22 29.81 32.79
C LEU A 177 -4.58 29.92 31.30
N VAL A 178 -4.96 28.82 30.64
CA VAL A 178 -5.49 28.88 29.24
C VAL A 178 -6.95 28.41 29.14
N ALA A 179 -7.53 27.89 30.22
CA ALA A 179 -8.90 27.38 30.23
C ALA A 179 -9.99 28.46 30.42
N ASN A 180 -9.65 29.68 30.87
CA ASN A 180 -10.64 30.69 31.25
C ASN A 180 -10.91 31.80 30.19
N GLU A 181 -10.18 31.83 29.07
CA GLU A 181 -10.49 32.77 27.97
C GLU A 181 -11.39 32.18 26.87
N LEU A 182 -11.47 30.85 26.76
CA LEU A 182 -12.28 30.18 25.73
C LEU A 182 -13.79 30.15 26.05
N GLU A 183 -14.19 30.30 27.32
CA GLU A 183 -15.61 30.36 27.69
C GLU A 183 -16.23 31.76 27.49
N LYS A 184 -15.44 32.83 27.47
CA LYS A 184 -15.94 34.19 27.22
C LYS A 184 -16.25 34.50 25.76
N LEU A 185 -15.71 33.73 24.82
CA LEU A 185 -15.96 33.90 23.38
C LEU A 185 -17.23 33.18 22.89
N LYS A 186 -17.85 32.32 23.72
CA LYS A 186 -19.07 31.59 23.37
C LYS A 186 -20.37 32.32 23.70
N SER A 187 -20.32 33.46 24.43
CA SER A 187 -21.52 34.18 24.87
C SER A 187 -21.85 35.44 24.06
N THR A 188 -21.28 35.64 22.87
CA THR A 188 -21.49 36.89 22.09
C THR A 188 -21.73 36.68 20.60
N GLN A 189 -22.52 35.67 20.23
CA GLN A 189 -23.23 35.66 18.95
C GLN A 189 -24.58 34.94 19.09
N GLN A 190 -25.59 35.69 19.54
CA GLN A 190 -26.99 35.29 19.39
C GLN A 190 -27.81 36.54 19.09
N SER A 191 -27.92 36.88 17.81
CA SER A 191 -28.97 37.74 17.24
C SER A 191 -28.79 37.82 15.72
N SER A 192 -29.52 37.01 14.96
CA SER A 192 -30.34 37.46 13.83
C SER A 192 -30.92 36.27 13.04
N THR A 193 -32.26 36.22 13.05
CA THR A 193 -33.18 35.71 12.03
C THR A 193 -33.03 34.27 11.51
N GLU A 194 -33.97 33.43 11.97
CA GLU A 194 -34.32 32.12 11.46
C GLU A 194 -34.75 32.14 9.98
N SER A 195 -34.11 31.29 9.18
CA SER A 195 -34.74 30.62 8.04
C SER A 195 -34.56 29.12 8.23
N THR A 196 -35.62 28.43 8.63
CA THR A 196 -35.65 26.98 8.84
C THR A 196 -35.70 26.24 7.50
N VAL A 197 -34.53 26.06 6.88
CA VAL A 197 -34.30 24.88 6.04
C VAL A 197 -33.69 23.84 6.98
N SER A 198 -34.40 22.75 7.25
CA SER A 198 -33.81 21.61 7.95
C SER A 198 -32.82 20.95 6.99
N ASP A 199 -31.59 21.45 6.94
CA ASP A 199 -30.45 20.78 6.31
C ASP A 199 -30.19 19.49 7.09
N THR A 200 -30.92 18.45 6.72
CA THR A 200 -30.68 17.11 7.24
C THR A 200 -29.38 16.70 6.55
N VAL A 201 -28.25 16.82 7.25
CA VAL A 201 -26.95 16.36 6.75
C VAL A 201 -27.03 14.83 6.68
N PHE A 202 -27.40 14.30 5.52
CA PHE A 202 -27.43 12.86 5.28
C PHE A 202 -25.99 12.37 5.14
N GLY A 203 -25.50 11.60 6.12
CA GLY A 203 -24.17 10.94 6.05
C GLY A 203 -24.10 9.88 4.95
N GLU A 204 -22.89 9.53 4.47
CA GLU A 204 -22.67 8.57 3.37
C GLU A 204 -23.11 7.12 3.70
N MET A 205 -23.57 6.83 4.92
CA MET A 205 -24.18 5.53 5.27
C MET A 205 -25.50 5.31 4.50
N GLU A 206 -26.23 6.40 4.22
CA GLU A 206 -27.43 6.36 3.39
C GLU A 206 -27.10 6.74 1.95
N PRO A 207 -27.51 5.94 0.94
CA PRO A 207 -27.27 6.29 -0.45
C PRO A 207 -27.89 7.65 -0.83
N GLN A 208 -27.05 8.60 -1.22
CA GLN A 208 -27.46 9.89 -1.78
C GLN A 208 -27.77 9.79 -3.28
N SER A 209 -27.26 8.77 -3.96
CA SER A 209 -27.46 8.49 -5.38
C SER A 209 -27.74 7.00 -5.60
N SER A 210 -28.52 6.67 -6.63
CA SER A 210 -28.74 5.27 -7.04
C SER A 210 -27.49 4.60 -7.60
N SER A 211 -26.43 5.35 -7.91
CA SER A 211 -25.16 4.80 -8.38
C SER A 211 -23.97 5.71 -8.05
N HIS A 212 -22.78 5.11 -8.05
CA HIS A 212 -21.50 5.82 -8.05
C HIS A 212 -20.44 4.97 -8.76
N SER A 213 -19.27 5.54 -9.04
CA SER A 213 -18.13 4.80 -9.59
C SER A 213 -16.84 5.09 -8.83
N PHE A 214 -15.88 4.18 -8.93
CA PHE A 214 -14.51 4.34 -8.48
C PHE A 214 -13.56 3.60 -9.43
N VAL A 215 -12.26 3.88 -9.33
CA VAL A 215 -11.24 3.28 -10.20
C VAL A 215 -10.26 2.47 -9.36
N ILE A 216 -9.85 1.31 -9.87
CA ILE A 216 -8.74 0.52 -9.35
C ILE A 216 -7.55 0.66 -10.30
N CYS A 217 -6.41 0.99 -9.72
CA CYS A 217 -5.09 0.95 -10.34
C CYS A 217 -4.19 0.07 -9.48
N SER A 218 -3.10 -0.46 -10.03
CA SER A 218 -2.09 -1.17 -9.23
C SER A 218 -0.73 -1.11 -9.90
N ASP A 219 0.30 -1.42 -9.11
CA ASP A 219 1.62 -1.80 -9.60
C ASP A 219 2.21 -0.70 -10.50
N THR A 220 2.18 0.56 -10.03
CA THR A 220 2.90 1.65 -10.69
C THR A 220 4.39 1.41 -10.66
N GLN A 221 4.89 0.84 -9.56
CA GLN A 221 6.26 0.35 -9.36
C GLN A 221 7.31 1.22 -10.02
N LEU A 222 7.36 2.50 -9.62
CA LEU A 222 8.33 3.44 -10.16
C LEU A 222 9.73 2.84 -10.05
N GLY A 223 10.38 2.57 -11.19
CA GLY A 223 11.72 2.01 -11.27
C GLY A 223 11.80 0.57 -11.77
N ILE A 224 10.71 -0.19 -11.77
CA ILE A 224 10.76 -1.64 -12.04
C ILE A 224 11.28 -2.00 -13.43
N ALA A 225 10.88 -1.27 -14.48
CA ALA A 225 11.27 -1.64 -15.84
C ALA A 225 12.79 -1.54 -16.04
N SER A 226 13.43 -0.58 -15.38
CA SER A 226 14.86 -0.29 -15.51
C SER A 226 15.70 -0.78 -14.32
N GLN A 227 15.10 -1.47 -13.36
CA GLN A 227 15.74 -1.87 -12.10
C GLN A 227 16.31 -0.66 -11.33
N ASN A 228 15.48 0.38 -11.19
CA ASN A 228 15.77 1.62 -10.47
C ASN A 228 16.90 2.48 -11.06
N LEU A 229 17.26 2.30 -12.34
CA LEU A 229 18.16 3.21 -13.07
C LEU A 229 17.45 4.52 -13.45
N GLU A 230 16.15 4.46 -13.71
CA GLU A 230 15.22 5.55 -13.97
C GLU A 230 13.78 5.10 -13.66
N TRP A 231 12.85 6.03 -13.46
CA TRP A 231 11.42 5.73 -13.32
C TRP A 231 10.52 6.71 -14.08
N GLU A 232 11.07 7.45 -15.03
CA GLU A 232 10.29 8.35 -15.88
C GLU A 232 9.36 7.55 -16.80
N THR A 233 9.75 6.33 -17.18
CA THR A 233 8.90 5.39 -17.90
C THR A 233 7.58 5.14 -17.16
N GLU A 234 7.63 4.77 -15.87
CA GLU A 234 6.43 4.53 -15.08
C GLU A 234 5.68 5.83 -14.71
N LEU A 235 6.39 6.95 -14.53
CA LEU A 235 5.75 8.27 -14.36
C LEU A 235 4.96 8.67 -15.61
N ALA A 236 5.43 8.34 -16.82
CA ALA A 236 4.71 8.61 -18.05
C ALA A 236 3.39 7.82 -18.13
N TYR A 237 3.37 6.55 -17.71
CA TYR A 237 2.14 5.76 -17.62
C TYR A 237 1.20 6.29 -16.54
N SER A 238 1.75 6.72 -15.41
CA SER A 238 0.99 7.34 -14.33
C SER A 238 0.31 8.64 -14.77
N ARG A 239 1.01 9.52 -15.50
CA ARG A 239 0.42 10.75 -16.07
C ARG A 239 -0.71 10.46 -17.07
N GLN A 240 -0.54 9.45 -17.93
CA GLN A 240 -1.60 9.01 -18.84
C GLN A 240 -2.82 8.47 -18.08
N SER A 241 -2.60 7.70 -17.02
CA SER A 241 -3.66 7.18 -16.14
C SER A 241 -4.44 8.32 -15.48
N VAL A 242 -3.74 9.31 -14.92
CA VAL A 242 -4.37 10.49 -14.31
C VAL A 242 -5.22 11.25 -15.32
N GLN A 243 -4.72 11.46 -16.55
CA GLN A 243 -5.49 12.11 -17.63
C GLN A 243 -6.76 11.32 -17.96
N LEU A 244 -6.62 10.02 -18.20
CA LEU A 244 -7.74 9.12 -18.49
C LEU A 244 -8.80 9.15 -17.39
N ILE A 245 -8.39 9.09 -16.12
CA ILE A 245 -9.28 9.12 -14.96
C ILE A 245 -10.01 10.47 -14.85
N ASN A 246 -9.30 11.58 -15.09
CA ASN A 246 -9.88 12.92 -15.04
C ASN A 246 -10.94 13.15 -16.14
N GLU A 247 -10.83 12.45 -17.26
CA GLU A 247 -11.77 12.50 -18.38
C GLU A 247 -13.03 11.64 -18.18
N LEU A 248 -13.07 10.77 -17.17
CA LEU A 248 -14.25 9.95 -16.88
C LEU A 248 -15.45 10.84 -16.51
N ASN A 249 -16.61 10.51 -17.09
CA ASN A 249 -17.86 11.22 -16.85
C ASN A 249 -19.02 10.22 -16.68
N PRO A 250 -19.71 10.20 -15.51
CA PRO A 250 -19.43 10.99 -14.32
C PRO A 250 -18.04 10.67 -13.73
N ARG A 251 -17.45 11.64 -13.03
CA ARG A 251 -16.15 11.44 -12.37
C ARG A 251 -16.28 10.37 -11.28
N PRO A 252 -15.26 9.50 -11.11
CA PRO A 252 -15.24 8.55 -10.01
C PRO A 252 -15.13 9.28 -8.67
N ARG A 253 -15.68 8.67 -7.62
CA ARG A 253 -15.61 9.20 -6.25
C ARG A 253 -14.21 9.09 -5.66
N PHE A 254 -13.50 8.02 -6.01
CA PHE A 254 -12.12 7.80 -5.61
C PHE A 254 -11.38 6.89 -6.60
N VAL A 255 -10.05 6.90 -6.49
CA VAL A 255 -9.13 5.90 -7.06
C VAL A 255 -8.53 5.12 -5.91
N SER A 256 -8.50 3.79 -5.99
CA SER A 256 -7.69 2.96 -5.11
C SER A 256 -6.48 2.44 -5.88
N MET A 257 -5.28 2.72 -5.36
CA MET A 257 -4.01 2.22 -5.87
C MET A 257 -3.62 1.01 -5.03
N CYS A 258 -3.87 -0.19 -5.56
CA CYS A 258 -3.76 -1.46 -4.84
C CYS A 258 -2.30 -1.96 -4.70
N GLY A 259 -1.40 -1.12 -4.19
CA GLY A 259 -0.04 -1.52 -3.81
C GLY A 259 0.98 -1.50 -4.93
N ASP A 260 2.22 -1.70 -4.50
CA ASP A 260 3.45 -1.59 -5.28
C ASP A 260 3.48 -0.24 -6.01
N LEU A 261 3.46 0.82 -5.20
CA LEU A 261 3.47 2.20 -5.67
C LEU A 261 4.84 2.54 -6.26
N ILE A 262 5.88 2.10 -5.57
CA ILE A 262 7.29 2.30 -5.91
C ILE A 262 8.00 0.93 -6.02
N ASP A 263 9.24 0.89 -6.52
CA ASP A 263 10.01 -0.36 -6.70
C ASP A 263 11.27 -0.41 -5.83
N MET A 264 11.20 0.11 -4.60
CA MET A 264 12.37 0.22 -3.73
C MET A 264 12.05 -0.10 -2.28
N GLU A 265 12.52 -1.28 -1.85
CA GLU A 265 12.72 -1.61 -0.45
C GLU A 265 14.05 -2.36 -0.29
N TYR A 266 14.77 -2.09 0.80
CA TYR A 266 16.16 -2.52 0.98
C TYR A 266 16.36 -4.04 0.86
N THR A 267 15.42 -4.87 1.34
CA THR A 267 15.56 -6.33 1.30
C THR A 267 15.60 -6.90 -0.12
N PHE A 268 15.12 -6.16 -1.14
CA PHE A 268 15.26 -6.57 -2.53
C PHE A 268 16.71 -6.40 -3.02
N GLU A 269 17.37 -5.29 -2.67
CA GLU A 269 18.78 -5.06 -3.01
C GLU A 269 19.72 -5.93 -2.18
N GLU A 270 19.44 -6.11 -0.89
CA GLU A 270 20.21 -7.01 -0.01
C GLU A 270 20.28 -8.43 -0.59
N ARG A 271 19.16 -8.96 -1.09
CA ARG A 271 19.08 -10.28 -1.72
C ARG A 271 19.87 -10.37 -3.03
N ARG A 272 20.07 -9.26 -3.75
CA ARG A 272 20.90 -9.22 -4.98
C ARG A 272 22.39 -9.27 -4.68
N GLY A 273 22.80 -8.95 -3.45
CA GLY A 273 24.20 -9.01 -3.00
C GLY A 273 25.14 -8.21 -3.89
N TYR A 274 26.16 -8.86 -4.47
CA TYR A 274 27.13 -8.19 -5.33
C TYR A 274 26.51 -7.51 -6.55
N SER A 275 25.37 -8.02 -7.04
CA SER A 275 24.63 -7.52 -8.21
C SER A 275 23.59 -6.44 -7.84
N ALA A 276 23.59 -5.98 -6.59
CA ALA A 276 22.74 -4.87 -6.13
C ALA A 276 23.15 -3.56 -6.80
N ASN A 277 22.18 -2.76 -7.23
CA ASN A 277 22.42 -1.41 -7.78
C ASN A 277 22.74 -0.41 -6.65
N PHE A 278 22.22 -0.67 -5.46
CA PHE A 278 22.43 0.14 -4.25
C PHE A 278 23.08 -0.73 -3.17
N LYS A 279 24.09 -0.21 -2.50
CA LYS A 279 24.95 -1.03 -1.60
C LYS A 279 24.58 -0.91 -0.14
N THR A 280 23.88 0.15 0.24
CA THR A 280 23.48 0.36 1.64
C THR A 280 21.99 0.60 1.78
N LYS A 281 21.48 0.37 2.99
CA LYS A 281 20.10 0.67 3.34
C LYS A 281 19.79 2.16 3.15
N GLU A 282 20.71 3.04 3.53
CA GLU A 282 20.54 4.50 3.41
C GLU A 282 20.50 4.98 1.95
N GLU A 283 21.11 4.25 1.02
CA GLU A 283 20.96 4.49 -0.41
C GLU A 283 19.56 4.09 -0.90
N CYS A 284 19.10 2.89 -0.54
CA CYS A 284 17.76 2.40 -0.88
C CYS A 284 16.67 3.32 -0.31
N ASP A 285 16.78 3.68 0.97
CA ASP A 285 15.88 4.58 1.68
C ASP A 285 15.76 5.94 0.95
N ARG A 286 16.86 6.49 0.43
CA ARG A 286 16.84 7.75 -0.34
C ARG A 286 16.17 7.61 -1.70
N VAL A 287 16.37 6.49 -2.38
CA VAL A 287 15.70 6.22 -3.66
C VAL A 287 14.21 6.02 -3.45
N GLN A 288 13.83 5.26 -2.42
CA GLN A 288 12.43 5.07 -2.04
C GLN A 288 11.75 6.40 -1.73
N ASP A 289 12.39 7.30 -0.97
CA ASP A 289 11.84 8.63 -0.68
C ASP A 289 11.64 9.47 -1.94
N GLN A 290 12.57 9.38 -2.89
CA GLN A 290 12.45 10.10 -4.15
C GLN A 290 11.30 9.54 -5.01
N GLN A 291 11.17 8.22 -5.11
CA GLN A 291 10.05 7.58 -5.81
C GLN A 291 8.72 7.93 -5.15
N ASN A 292 8.63 7.91 -3.82
CA ASN A 292 7.44 8.33 -3.08
C ASN A 292 7.06 9.77 -3.41
N SER A 293 8.04 10.68 -3.41
CA SER A 293 7.82 12.10 -3.75
C SER A 293 7.34 12.30 -5.19
N ASP A 294 7.94 11.59 -6.16
CA ASP A 294 7.57 11.71 -7.56
C ASP A 294 6.20 11.07 -7.86
N PHE A 295 5.88 9.95 -7.21
CA PHE A 295 4.53 9.37 -7.22
C PHE A 295 3.51 10.40 -6.74
N GLN A 296 3.71 10.97 -5.54
CA GLN A 296 2.80 11.97 -4.98
C GLN A 296 2.66 13.17 -5.92
N HIS A 297 3.76 13.63 -6.53
CA HIS A 297 3.74 14.75 -7.45
C HIS A 297 2.86 14.48 -8.67
N VAL A 298 3.04 13.36 -9.37
CA VAL A 298 2.26 13.02 -10.57
C VAL A 298 0.79 12.79 -10.23
N TRP A 299 0.51 12.01 -9.19
CA TRP A 299 -0.87 11.72 -8.82
C TRP A 299 -1.60 12.96 -8.28
N SER A 300 -0.87 14.04 -7.90
CA SER A 300 -1.43 15.34 -7.49
C SER A 300 -2.21 16.07 -8.57
N ASP A 301 -2.12 15.59 -9.81
CA ASP A 301 -2.88 16.09 -10.94
C ASP A 301 -4.26 15.43 -11.11
N LEU A 302 -4.62 14.45 -10.27
CA LEU A 302 -6.01 13.99 -10.19
C LEU A 302 -6.95 15.18 -9.94
N HIS A 303 -8.15 15.14 -10.52
CA HIS A 303 -9.14 16.18 -10.33
C HIS A 303 -9.46 16.31 -8.83
N PRO A 304 -9.61 17.53 -8.28
CA PRO A 304 -9.88 17.76 -6.85
C PRO A 304 -11.21 17.18 -6.33
N ASP A 305 -11.96 16.48 -7.18
CA ASP A 305 -13.21 15.83 -6.82
C ASP A 305 -13.03 14.34 -6.54
N ILE A 306 -11.87 13.80 -6.92
CA ILE A 306 -11.53 12.39 -6.90
C ILE A 306 -10.56 12.19 -5.74
N ALA A 307 -10.99 11.46 -4.71
CA ALA A 307 -10.07 11.05 -3.66
C ALA A 307 -9.10 9.98 -4.18
N ILE A 308 -7.97 9.82 -3.51
CA ILE A 308 -7.03 8.73 -3.79
C ILE A 308 -6.79 7.94 -2.51
N VAL A 309 -6.75 6.63 -2.65
CA VAL A 309 -6.46 5.68 -1.59
C VAL A 309 -5.19 4.94 -1.98
N CYS A 310 -4.15 5.05 -1.16
CA CYS A 310 -2.86 4.37 -1.35
C CYS A 310 -2.81 3.13 -0.46
N VAL A 311 -2.68 1.96 -1.07
CA VAL A 311 -2.43 0.69 -0.39
C VAL A 311 -0.96 0.36 -0.52
N CYS A 312 -0.34 -0.23 0.49
CA CYS A 312 1.03 -0.74 0.36
C CYS A 312 1.04 -2.14 -0.26
N GLY A 313 2.04 -2.40 -1.11
CA GLY A 313 2.44 -3.70 -1.59
C GLY A 313 3.81 -4.12 -1.08
N ASN A 314 4.28 -5.30 -1.49
CA ASN A 314 5.55 -5.82 -1.00
C ASN A 314 6.76 -5.03 -1.52
N HIS A 315 6.67 -4.31 -2.64
CA HIS A 315 7.73 -3.42 -3.11
C HIS A 315 7.80 -2.12 -2.29
N ASP A 316 6.71 -1.75 -1.61
CA ASP A 316 6.68 -0.58 -0.74
C ASP A 316 7.20 -0.86 0.68
N VAL A 317 6.91 -2.05 1.22
CA VAL A 317 7.22 -2.39 2.64
C VAL A 317 8.06 -3.64 2.85
N GLY A 318 8.44 -4.34 1.77
CA GLY A 318 9.22 -5.58 1.77
C GLY A 318 8.33 -6.83 1.74
N ASN A 319 8.85 -7.96 1.22
CA ASN A 319 8.15 -9.25 1.26
C ASN A 319 7.91 -9.75 2.68
N ARG A 320 8.79 -9.36 3.60
CA ARG A 320 8.68 -9.60 5.04
C ARG A 320 8.71 -8.23 5.72
N PRO A 321 7.57 -7.53 5.79
CA PRO A 321 7.53 -6.19 6.35
C PRO A 321 7.95 -6.17 7.82
N THR A 322 8.47 -5.03 8.23
CA THR A 322 8.81 -4.71 9.63
C THR A 322 7.99 -3.51 10.08
N SER A 323 7.91 -3.26 11.38
CA SER A 323 7.29 -2.04 11.89
C SER A 323 7.95 -0.78 11.30
N ALA A 324 9.26 -0.81 11.06
CA ALA A 324 9.99 0.31 10.48
C ALA A 324 9.65 0.54 8.98
N SER A 325 9.57 -0.53 8.18
CA SER A 325 9.23 -0.40 6.76
C SER A 325 7.77 0.02 6.56
N ILE A 326 6.84 -0.52 7.37
CA ILE A 326 5.45 -0.09 7.38
C ILE A 326 5.34 1.37 7.84
N LYS A 327 6.07 1.77 8.89
CA LYS A 327 6.07 3.16 9.35
C LYS A 327 6.53 4.12 8.24
N ARG A 328 7.55 3.74 7.45
CA ARG A 328 8.02 4.56 6.34
C ARG A 328 6.94 4.77 5.28
N PHE A 329 6.18 3.74 4.96
CA PHE A 329 5.00 3.87 4.09
C PHE A 329 3.96 4.81 4.71
N VAL A 330 3.65 4.64 6.00
CA VAL A 330 2.68 5.49 6.71
C VAL A 330 3.10 6.95 6.73
N ASP A 331 4.39 7.25 6.96
CA ASP A 331 4.91 8.61 6.93
C ASP A 331 4.78 9.25 5.54
N ALA A 332 4.80 8.45 4.46
CA ALA A 332 4.67 8.93 3.09
C ALA A 332 3.22 9.00 2.59
N PHE A 333 2.36 8.05 2.94
CA PHE A 333 1.04 7.90 2.31
C PHE A 333 -0.12 7.88 3.31
N GLY A 334 0.16 7.97 4.60
CA GLY A 334 -0.82 7.84 5.67
C GLY A 334 -1.12 6.37 5.99
N ASP A 335 -2.15 6.15 6.81
CA ASP A 335 -2.47 4.85 7.39
C ASP A 335 -2.51 3.70 6.36
N GLU A 336 -1.79 2.63 6.67
CA GLU A 336 -1.60 1.43 5.84
C GLU A 336 -2.86 0.54 5.74
N TYR A 337 -3.83 0.76 6.62
CA TYR A 337 -5.18 0.20 6.57
C TYR A 337 -6.17 1.22 7.13
N LEU A 338 -7.36 1.29 6.54
CA LEU A 338 -8.40 2.26 6.88
C LEU A 338 -9.77 1.80 6.35
N ALA A 339 -10.85 2.42 6.80
CA ALA A 339 -12.18 2.16 6.24
C ALA A 339 -12.97 3.45 6.06
N PHE A 340 -13.88 3.48 5.09
CA PHE A 340 -14.70 4.66 4.81
C PHE A 340 -15.99 4.30 4.05
N TRP A 341 -16.99 5.17 4.20
CA TRP A 341 -18.25 5.06 3.48
C TRP A 341 -18.22 5.82 2.15
N VAL A 342 -18.88 5.26 1.14
CA VAL A 342 -19.20 5.96 -0.11
C VAL A 342 -20.59 5.51 -0.56
N ASN A 343 -21.54 6.44 -0.53
CA ASN A 343 -22.89 6.31 -1.07
C ASN A 343 -23.57 4.99 -0.67
N GLY A 344 -23.59 4.68 0.62
CA GLY A 344 -24.15 3.46 1.21
C GLY A 344 -23.33 2.18 1.05
N THR A 345 -22.13 2.27 0.48
CA THR A 345 -21.14 1.17 0.44
C THR A 345 -20.03 1.40 1.45
N TYR A 346 -19.51 0.31 2.00
CA TYR A 346 -18.42 0.34 2.97
C TYR A 346 -17.15 -0.22 2.35
N ASN A 347 -16.09 0.58 2.34
CA ASN A 347 -14.81 0.24 1.75
C ASN A 347 -13.80 -0.01 2.87
N VAL A 348 -13.19 -1.19 2.88
CA VAL A 348 -12.16 -1.61 3.84
C VAL A 348 -10.85 -1.77 3.08
N VAL A 349 -9.82 -1.05 3.51
CA VAL A 349 -8.47 -1.11 2.94
C VAL A 349 -7.57 -1.87 3.91
N LEU A 350 -6.76 -2.79 3.39
CA LEU A 350 -5.89 -3.64 4.20
C LEU A 350 -4.45 -3.65 3.69
N ASN A 351 -3.50 -3.55 4.62
CA ASN A 351 -2.13 -4.00 4.40
C ASN A 351 -2.10 -5.53 4.47
N ASN A 352 -2.27 -6.19 3.34
CA ASN A 352 -2.29 -7.64 3.28
C ASN A 352 -0.92 -8.29 3.01
N VAL A 353 0.16 -7.51 2.94
CA VAL A 353 1.53 -8.04 2.97
C VAL A 353 1.76 -8.80 4.29
N LEU A 354 1.16 -8.30 5.38
CA LEU A 354 1.13 -8.98 6.68
C LEU A 354 0.42 -10.34 6.66
N PHE A 355 -0.45 -10.62 5.69
CA PHE A 355 -1.09 -11.93 5.55
C PHE A 355 -0.22 -12.90 4.73
N VAL A 356 0.85 -12.42 4.08
CA VAL A 356 1.80 -13.25 3.33
C VAL A 356 2.91 -13.74 4.25
N ASP A 357 3.61 -12.82 4.90
CA ASP A 357 4.67 -13.13 5.87
C ASP A 357 4.78 -11.97 6.90
N HIS A 358 4.38 -12.22 8.15
CA HIS A 358 4.51 -11.26 9.27
C HIS A 358 5.60 -11.66 10.26
N SER A 359 6.61 -12.43 9.82
CA SER A 359 7.74 -12.82 10.67
C SER A 359 8.82 -11.74 10.81
N GLY A 360 8.67 -10.59 10.12
CA GLY A 360 9.54 -9.44 10.29
C GLY A 360 9.38 -8.77 11.66
N GLU A 361 10.39 -7.99 12.06
CA GLU A 361 10.43 -7.34 13.37
C GLU A 361 9.17 -6.48 13.62
N GLY A 362 8.44 -6.80 14.70
CA GLY A 362 7.22 -6.11 15.11
C GLY A 362 5.96 -6.39 14.26
N ALA A 363 6.09 -7.11 13.14
CA ALA A 363 4.98 -7.34 12.21
C ALA A 363 3.88 -8.26 12.76
N GLN A 364 4.20 -9.21 13.65
CA GLN A 364 3.21 -10.09 14.28
C GLN A 364 2.12 -9.30 15.03
N GLU A 365 2.51 -8.27 15.79
CA GLU A 365 1.56 -7.46 16.56
C GLU A 365 0.69 -6.58 15.65
N LEU A 366 1.28 -6.07 14.57
CA LEU A 366 0.56 -5.33 13.53
C LEU A 366 -0.46 -6.23 12.81
N PHE A 367 -0.08 -7.47 12.48
CA PHE A 367 -0.98 -8.48 11.91
C PHE A 367 -2.16 -8.77 12.85
N ASP A 368 -1.89 -9.08 14.13
CA ASP A 368 -2.93 -9.39 15.11
C ASP A 368 -3.88 -8.20 15.32
N THR A 369 -3.33 -7.00 15.43
CA THR A 369 -4.11 -5.75 15.55
C THR A 369 -5.01 -5.53 14.34
N GLN A 370 -4.47 -5.67 13.13
CA GLN A 370 -5.24 -5.47 11.91
C GLN A 370 -6.31 -6.56 11.71
N LEU A 371 -6.03 -7.83 12.02
CA LEU A 371 -7.01 -8.92 11.89
C LEU A 371 -8.21 -8.71 12.82
N LEU A 372 -7.95 -8.29 14.05
CA LEU A 372 -9.01 -7.94 14.99
C LEU A 372 -9.81 -6.71 14.54
N TRP A 373 -9.10 -5.68 14.05
CA TRP A 373 -9.74 -4.48 13.49
C TRP A 373 -10.62 -4.82 12.28
N LEU A 374 -10.17 -5.74 11.42
CA LEU A 374 -10.93 -6.20 10.26
C LEU A 374 -12.26 -6.83 10.67
N GLU A 375 -12.27 -7.76 11.63
CA GLU A 375 -13.52 -8.36 12.11
C GLU A 375 -14.49 -7.29 12.65
N GLU A 376 -13.99 -6.33 13.43
CA GLU A 376 -14.79 -5.25 13.98
C GLU A 376 -15.39 -4.35 12.89
N ARG A 377 -14.64 -4.05 11.83
CA ARG A 377 -15.11 -3.19 10.75
C ARG A 377 -16.14 -3.88 9.88
N LEU A 378 -15.96 -5.17 9.62
CA LEU A 378 -16.98 -5.98 8.94
C LEU A 378 -18.25 -6.13 9.78
N LYS A 379 -18.10 -6.30 11.11
CA LYS A 379 -19.23 -6.30 12.04
C LYS A 379 -19.97 -4.97 12.02
N TYR A 380 -19.25 -3.86 12.13
CA TYR A 380 -19.83 -2.52 12.09
C TYR A 380 -20.58 -2.24 10.79
N ALA A 381 -19.99 -2.58 9.64
CA ALA A 381 -20.63 -2.42 8.35
C ALA A 381 -21.95 -3.21 8.27
N HIS A 382 -21.96 -4.41 8.84
CA HIS A 382 -23.16 -5.24 8.93
C HIS A 382 -24.23 -4.64 9.85
N GLU A 383 -23.85 -4.17 11.04
CA GLU A 383 -24.76 -3.55 12.02
C GLU A 383 -25.36 -2.23 11.52
N HIS A 384 -24.69 -1.56 10.59
CA HIS A 384 -25.15 -0.32 9.96
C HIS A 384 -25.70 -0.52 8.54
N ASP A 385 -26.14 -1.74 8.20
CA ASP A 385 -26.86 -2.06 6.97
C ASP A 385 -26.14 -1.58 5.68
N ALA A 386 -24.81 -1.72 5.63
CA ALA A 386 -24.01 -1.46 4.44
C ALA A 386 -24.60 -2.22 3.24
N LYS A 387 -24.91 -1.49 2.16
CA LYS A 387 -25.58 -2.09 1.00
C LYS A 387 -24.65 -3.04 0.26
N MET A 388 -23.37 -2.70 0.22
CA MET A 388 -22.27 -3.56 -0.20
C MET A 388 -21.01 -3.26 0.60
N ILE A 389 -20.17 -4.27 0.79
CA ILE A 389 -18.86 -4.18 1.43
C ILE A 389 -17.79 -4.57 0.42
N PHE A 390 -16.78 -3.72 0.29
CA PHE A 390 -15.64 -3.89 -0.60
C PHE A 390 -14.34 -3.94 0.18
N VAL A 391 -13.42 -4.80 -0.24
CA VAL A 391 -12.07 -4.91 0.33
C VAL A 391 -11.04 -4.52 -0.72
N HIS A 392 -10.12 -3.63 -0.38
CA HIS A 392 -9.03 -3.17 -1.24
C HIS A 392 -7.70 -3.58 -0.60
N ALA A 393 -6.87 -4.32 -1.30
CA ALA A 393 -5.60 -4.83 -0.77
C ALA A 393 -4.62 -5.13 -1.92
N HIS A 394 -3.34 -5.35 -1.64
CA HIS A 394 -2.36 -5.54 -2.71
C HIS A 394 -2.29 -6.97 -3.26
N HIS A 395 -2.05 -7.96 -2.39
CA HIS A 395 -1.98 -9.36 -2.81
C HIS A 395 -3.38 -9.94 -3.06
N PRO A 396 -3.62 -10.66 -4.15
CA PRO A 396 -4.83 -11.45 -4.32
C PRO A 396 -5.05 -12.42 -3.15
N TRP A 397 -6.28 -12.49 -2.64
CA TRP A 397 -6.62 -13.54 -1.68
C TRP A 397 -6.47 -14.91 -2.34
N PHE A 398 -6.90 -15.05 -3.59
CA PHE A 398 -6.69 -16.21 -4.44
C PHE A 398 -6.68 -15.77 -5.90
N LEU A 399 -6.09 -16.57 -6.80
CA LEU A 399 -6.07 -16.29 -8.23
C LEU A 399 -7.33 -16.84 -8.91
N TYR A 400 -7.58 -18.14 -8.79
CA TYR A 400 -8.58 -18.85 -9.59
C TYR A 400 -9.67 -19.49 -8.74
N ASP A 401 -9.33 -20.09 -7.60
CA ASP A 401 -10.26 -20.79 -6.70
C ASP A 401 -9.92 -20.51 -5.24
N GLU A 402 -10.91 -20.26 -4.38
CA GLU A 402 -10.64 -19.94 -2.97
C GLU A 402 -9.91 -21.06 -2.19
N ASN A 403 -9.96 -22.30 -2.69
CA ASN A 403 -9.32 -23.47 -2.13
C ASN A 403 -8.05 -23.89 -2.89
N GLU A 404 -7.56 -23.12 -3.87
CA GLU A 404 -6.30 -23.41 -4.56
C GLU A 404 -5.15 -23.57 -3.54
N THR A 405 -4.20 -24.44 -3.87
CA THR A 405 -2.95 -24.66 -3.14
C THR A 405 -1.77 -24.47 -4.09
N PRO A 406 -0.54 -24.31 -3.56
CA PRO A 406 0.65 -24.23 -4.41
C PRO A 406 0.75 -25.37 -5.44
N GLU A 407 0.31 -26.59 -5.07
CA GLU A 407 0.34 -27.76 -5.94
C GLU A 407 -0.71 -27.71 -7.07
N THR A 408 -1.81 -26.96 -6.88
CA THR A 408 -2.82 -26.77 -7.93
C THR A 408 -2.46 -25.65 -8.90
N LEU A 409 -1.58 -24.74 -8.49
CA LEU A 409 -1.15 -23.56 -9.26
C LEU A 409 0.13 -23.88 -10.05
N ASN A 410 -0.07 -24.50 -11.22
CA ASN A 410 1.04 -24.94 -12.09
C ASN A 410 1.51 -23.88 -13.10
N GLY A 411 0.93 -22.68 -13.05
CA GLY A 411 1.30 -21.59 -13.95
C GLY A 411 2.66 -20.99 -13.62
N LEU A 412 3.27 -20.42 -14.65
CA LEU A 412 4.52 -19.68 -14.58
C LEU A 412 4.38 -18.40 -15.39
N SER A 413 4.65 -17.26 -14.77
CA SER A 413 4.83 -15.95 -15.40
C SER A 413 6.32 -15.77 -15.76
N PRO A 414 6.72 -15.86 -17.04
CA PRO A 414 8.13 -15.73 -17.42
C PRO A 414 8.64 -14.31 -17.13
N LEU A 415 9.94 -14.20 -16.81
CA LEU A 415 10.57 -12.88 -16.64
C LEU A 415 10.56 -12.11 -17.98
N PRO A 416 10.41 -10.77 -17.97
CA PRO A 416 10.61 -9.94 -19.15
C PRO A 416 11.97 -10.21 -19.82
N LEU A 417 12.00 -10.24 -21.15
CA LEU A 417 13.22 -10.58 -21.91
C LEU A 417 14.37 -9.61 -21.62
N GLU A 418 14.05 -8.33 -21.43
CA GLU A 418 15.00 -7.28 -21.03
C GLU A 418 15.71 -7.58 -19.70
N TRP A 419 15.06 -8.27 -18.78
CA TRP A 419 15.65 -8.62 -17.48
C TRP A 419 16.51 -9.88 -17.53
N GLN A 420 16.29 -10.74 -18.52
CA GLN A 420 17.06 -11.99 -18.66
C GLN A 420 18.51 -11.74 -19.12
N ASN A 421 18.76 -10.60 -19.78
CA ASN A 421 20.08 -10.28 -20.36
C ASN A 421 21.04 -9.58 -19.38
N SER A 422 20.58 -9.13 -18.20
CA SER A 422 21.40 -8.22 -17.37
C SER A 422 22.41 -8.88 -16.45
N SER A 423 22.44 -10.22 -16.23
CA SER A 423 23.48 -10.81 -15.34
C SER A 423 23.77 -12.33 -15.42
N GLN A 424 23.24 -13.15 -16.36
CA GLN A 424 23.53 -14.60 -16.34
C GLN A 424 23.84 -15.22 -17.71
N PRO A 425 25.09 -15.69 -17.96
CA PRO A 425 25.46 -16.43 -19.18
C PRO A 425 24.90 -17.86 -19.28
N THR A 426 24.03 -18.29 -18.37
CA THR A 426 23.45 -19.65 -18.34
C THR A 426 21.98 -19.60 -17.93
N ALA A 427 21.16 -18.79 -18.61
CA ALA A 427 19.73 -18.75 -18.35
C ALA A 427 19.06 -20.06 -18.82
N ASN A 428 18.70 -20.92 -17.87
CA ASN A 428 17.67 -21.93 -18.10
C ASN A 428 16.42 -21.23 -18.64
N LYS A 429 15.83 -21.76 -19.72
CA LYS A 429 14.59 -21.27 -20.37
C LYS A 429 13.33 -21.35 -19.48
N SER A 430 13.49 -21.43 -18.16
CA SER A 430 12.46 -21.69 -17.15
C SER A 430 12.45 -20.64 -16.03
N ALA A 431 13.09 -19.49 -16.20
CA ALA A 431 13.08 -18.42 -15.20
C ALA A 431 11.75 -17.63 -15.27
N GLY A 432 11.02 -17.62 -14.16
CA GLY A 432 9.73 -16.94 -14.03
C GLY A 432 9.18 -17.05 -12.61
N PHE A 433 8.09 -16.33 -12.35
CA PHE A 433 7.37 -16.36 -11.09
C PHE A 433 6.28 -17.44 -11.16
N PRO A 434 6.31 -18.47 -10.28
CA PRO A 434 5.24 -19.46 -10.23
C PRO A 434 3.95 -18.78 -9.75
N ASP A 435 2.79 -19.20 -10.25
CA ASP A 435 1.49 -18.60 -9.88
C ASP A 435 1.26 -18.59 -8.35
N ALA A 436 1.75 -19.61 -7.65
CA ALA A 436 1.66 -19.71 -6.19
C ALA A 436 2.33 -18.54 -5.44
N TYR A 437 3.26 -17.82 -6.08
CA TYR A 437 3.90 -16.63 -5.51
C TYR A 437 2.89 -15.50 -5.27
N PHE A 438 1.92 -15.33 -6.16
CA PHE A 438 1.10 -14.12 -6.23
C PHE A 438 -0.11 -14.12 -5.30
N SER A 439 -0.42 -15.22 -4.62
CA SER A 439 -1.60 -15.31 -3.75
C SER A 439 -1.21 -15.51 -2.31
N ILE A 440 -2.04 -14.99 -1.40
CA ILE A 440 -1.83 -15.14 0.03
C ILE A 440 -1.84 -16.64 0.41
N PRO A 441 -0.89 -17.12 1.24
CA PRO A 441 -0.88 -18.50 1.72
C PRO A 441 -2.23 -18.94 2.28
N LYS A 442 -2.66 -20.14 1.89
CA LYS A 442 -4.01 -20.66 2.17
C LYS A 442 -4.42 -20.58 3.63
N HIS A 443 -3.49 -20.84 4.55
CA HIS A 443 -3.77 -20.84 5.99
C HIS A 443 -4.03 -19.43 6.53
N TYR A 444 -3.32 -18.40 6.04
CA TYR A 444 -3.55 -17.01 6.44
C TYR A 444 -4.77 -16.41 5.76
N ARG A 445 -4.97 -16.61 4.45
CA ARG A 445 -6.17 -16.06 3.78
C ARG A 445 -7.47 -16.63 4.32
N ARG A 446 -7.48 -17.87 4.84
CA ARG A 446 -8.69 -18.46 5.45
C ARG A 446 -9.21 -17.62 6.61
N LEU A 447 -8.32 -17.03 7.42
CA LEU A 447 -8.70 -16.14 8.52
C LEU A 447 -9.56 -14.98 8.02
N ALA A 448 -9.17 -14.33 6.92
CA ALA A 448 -9.91 -13.24 6.31
C ALA A 448 -11.14 -13.74 5.53
N LEU A 449 -11.01 -14.79 4.70
CA LEU A 449 -12.10 -15.32 3.88
C LEU A 449 -13.28 -15.83 4.73
N ASP A 450 -13.03 -16.40 5.91
CA ASP A 450 -14.09 -16.82 6.83
C ASP A 450 -14.86 -15.60 7.38
N LEU A 451 -14.16 -14.51 7.70
CA LEU A 451 -14.78 -13.23 8.06
C LEU A 451 -15.56 -12.64 6.88
N PHE A 452 -14.98 -12.64 5.68
CA PHE A 452 -15.62 -12.11 4.47
C PHE A 452 -16.91 -12.86 4.15
N LYS A 453 -16.91 -14.18 4.30
CA LYS A 453 -18.11 -15.01 4.15
C LYS A 453 -19.14 -14.72 5.24
N LYS A 454 -18.72 -14.62 6.51
CA LYS A 454 -19.57 -14.32 7.67
C LYS A 454 -20.31 -12.99 7.50
N TYR A 455 -19.60 -11.94 7.08
CA TYR A 455 -20.11 -10.58 6.94
C TYR A 455 -20.52 -10.20 5.50
N ARG A 456 -20.47 -11.16 4.56
CA ARG A 456 -20.96 -11.02 3.18
C ARG A 456 -20.27 -9.90 2.39
N VAL A 457 -18.93 -9.88 2.42
CA VAL A 457 -18.13 -9.05 1.51
C VAL A 457 -18.50 -9.36 0.06
N ASN A 458 -18.75 -8.31 -0.73
CA ASN A 458 -19.22 -8.44 -2.11
C ASN A 458 -18.05 -8.63 -3.08
N SER A 459 -16.98 -7.85 -2.92
CA SER A 459 -15.84 -7.89 -3.82
C SER A 459 -14.55 -7.51 -3.12
N CYS A 460 -13.46 -8.16 -3.54
CA CYS A 460 -12.10 -7.81 -3.20
C CYS A 460 -11.37 -7.32 -4.45
N PHE A 461 -10.61 -6.24 -4.32
CA PHE A 461 -9.82 -5.63 -5.38
C PHE A 461 -8.33 -5.73 -5.03
N SER A 462 -7.51 -6.13 -6.01
CA SER A 462 -6.06 -6.24 -5.85
C SER A 462 -5.28 -6.05 -7.14
N GLY A 463 -3.95 -6.03 -7.05
CA GLY A 463 -3.03 -6.15 -8.19
C GLY A 463 -2.06 -7.29 -7.97
N HIS A 464 -0.76 -7.00 -7.96
CA HIS A 464 0.36 -7.93 -7.70
C HIS A 464 0.57 -9.02 -8.76
N PHE A 465 -0.49 -9.60 -9.33
CA PHE A 465 -0.38 -10.62 -10.38
C PHE A 465 -0.03 -10.06 -11.77
N HIS A 466 -0.04 -8.73 -11.91
CA HIS A 466 0.28 -8.00 -13.14
C HIS A 466 -0.56 -8.43 -14.36
N GLN A 467 -1.77 -8.92 -14.09
CA GLN A 467 -2.67 -9.50 -15.09
C GLN A 467 -4.12 -9.31 -14.66
N ASN A 468 -5.01 -9.17 -15.64
CA ASN A 468 -6.43 -9.13 -15.36
C ASN A 468 -6.94 -10.54 -15.08
N VAL A 469 -7.53 -10.73 -13.90
CA VAL A 469 -8.22 -11.97 -13.52
C VAL A 469 -9.45 -11.61 -12.71
N VAL A 470 -10.58 -12.21 -13.06
CA VAL A 470 -11.79 -12.18 -12.25
C VAL A 470 -12.14 -13.60 -11.90
N SER A 471 -12.17 -13.89 -10.60
CA SER A 471 -12.59 -15.16 -10.03
C SER A 471 -13.67 -14.91 -8.98
N ARG A 472 -14.41 -15.95 -8.61
CA ARG A 472 -15.58 -15.82 -7.73
C ARG A 472 -15.63 -16.98 -6.76
N THR A 473 -15.84 -16.67 -5.48
CA THR A 473 -16.01 -17.71 -4.46
C THR A 473 -17.33 -18.44 -4.61
N ARG A 474 -17.44 -19.63 -4.03
CA ARG A 474 -18.73 -20.36 -3.99
C ARG A 474 -19.88 -19.63 -3.29
N TRP A 475 -19.59 -18.62 -2.45
CA TRP A 475 -20.61 -17.79 -1.79
C TRP A 475 -20.88 -16.46 -2.52
N GLY A 476 -20.26 -16.24 -3.67
CA GLY A 476 -20.57 -15.11 -4.56
C GLY A 476 -19.77 -13.84 -4.29
N MET A 477 -18.64 -13.91 -3.60
CA MET A 477 -17.69 -12.79 -3.50
C MET A 477 -16.78 -12.79 -4.72
N ASP A 478 -16.68 -11.65 -5.40
CA ASP A 478 -15.76 -11.46 -6.52
C ASP A 478 -14.34 -11.17 -6.02
N MET A 479 -13.35 -11.84 -6.59
CA MET A 479 -11.94 -11.49 -6.47
C MET A 479 -11.50 -10.91 -7.80
N ILE A 480 -11.21 -9.61 -7.82
CA ILE A 480 -10.93 -8.83 -9.02
C ILE A 480 -9.49 -8.36 -8.95
N ILE A 481 -8.64 -8.99 -9.77
CA ILE A 481 -7.22 -8.67 -9.90
C ILE A 481 -7.07 -7.77 -11.13
N THR A 482 -6.48 -6.60 -10.93
CA THR A 482 -6.27 -5.59 -11.97
C THR A 482 -4.85 -5.67 -12.50
N ALA A 483 -4.70 -5.61 -13.82
CA ALA A 483 -3.40 -5.54 -14.46
C ALA A 483 -2.63 -4.25 -14.06
N PRO A 484 -1.30 -4.21 -14.26
CA PRO A 484 -0.44 -3.20 -13.68
C PRO A 484 -0.44 -1.93 -14.53
N LEU A 485 0.04 -0.83 -13.97
CA LEU A 485 0.37 0.37 -14.75
C LEU A 485 1.77 0.32 -15.37
N SER A 486 2.63 -0.60 -14.93
CA SER A 486 4.02 -0.73 -15.36
C SER A 486 4.26 -1.96 -16.26
N VAL A 487 4.85 -3.03 -15.72
CA VAL A 487 5.31 -4.21 -16.47
C VAL A 487 4.22 -5.26 -16.46
N VAL A 488 3.78 -5.75 -17.62
CA VAL A 488 2.78 -6.82 -17.71
C VAL A 488 3.45 -8.18 -17.70
N PHE A 489 2.95 -9.09 -16.88
CA PHE A 489 3.34 -10.50 -16.95
C PHE A 489 2.27 -11.32 -17.68
N GLU A 490 2.64 -12.49 -18.21
CA GLU A 490 1.68 -13.42 -18.79
C GLU A 490 1.89 -14.83 -18.26
N SER A 491 1.04 -15.27 -17.34
CA SER A 491 1.11 -16.60 -16.77
C SER A 491 0.59 -17.65 -17.74
N THR A 492 1.37 -18.71 -17.89
CA THR A 492 0.99 -19.93 -18.62
C THR A 492 -0.13 -20.73 -17.95
N GLY A 493 -0.43 -20.48 -16.66
CA GLY A 493 -1.49 -21.15 -15.92
C GLY A 493 -2.81 -20.39 -15.87
N LYS A 494 -2.82 -19.14 -16.32
CA LYS A 494 -4.02 -18.30 -16.24
C LYS A 494 -5.13 -18.82 -17.15
N PRO A 495 -6.34 -19.07 -16.62
CA PRO A 495 -7.51 -19.41 -17.43
C PRO A 495 -7.85 -18.30 -18.42
N LEU A 496 -8.53 -18.65 -19.51
CA LEU A 496 -8.99 -17.68 -20.49
C LEU A 496 -9.90 -16.62 -19.84
N GLN A 497 -9.53 -15.35 -20.01
CA GLN A 497 -10.30 -14.19 -19.57
C GLN A 497 -10.78 -13.39 -20.78
N SER A 498 -11.85 -12.63 -20.63
CA SER A 498 -12.36 -11.77 -21.70
C SER A 498 -11.59 -10.46 -21.85
N GLU A 499 -10.88 -10.05 -20.80
CA GLU A 499 -10.12 -8.80 -20.77
C GLU A 499 -8.67 -9.04 -21.21
N GLU A 500 -8.11 -8.08 -21.94
CA GLU A 500 -6.73 -8.13 -22.40
C GLU A 500 -5.74 -7.96 -21.23
N ASN A 501 -4.55 -8.57 -21.38
CA ASN A 501 -3.43 -8.36 -20.46
C ASN A 501 -2.53 -7.26 -21.00
N CYS A 502 -2.88 -6.03 -20.66
CA CYS A 502 -2.12 -4.85 -21.01
C CYS A 502 -2.12 -3.88 -19.82
N ARG A 503 -1.34 -2.80 -19.93
CA ARG A 503 -1.40 -1.71 -18.94
C ARG A 503 -2.75 -1.02 -19.01
N GLY A 504 -3.30 -0.63 -17.87
CA GLY A 504 -4.63 -0.03 -17.85
C GLY A 504 -5.18 0.20 -16.45
N VAL A 505 -6.35 0.80 -16.41
CA VAL A 505 -7.10 1.04 -15.18
C VAL A 505 -8.40 0.26 -15.21
N ARG A 506 -8.91 -0.14 -14.06
CA ARG A 506 -10.20 -0.81 -13.96
C ARG A 506 -11.24 0.15 -13.40
N ILE A 507 -12.37 0.29 -14.09
CA ILE A 507 -13.48 1.14 -13.65
C ILE A 507 -14.53 0.26 -13.00
N ILE A 508 -14.95 0.61 -11.78
CA ILE A 508 -16.03 -0.06 -11.06
C ILE A 508 -17.24 0.87 -11.01
N ASN A 509 -18.37 0.40 -11.54
CA ASN A 509 -19.67 1.07 -11.47
C ASN A 509 -20.56 0.31 -10.48
N VAL A 510 -21.02 1.03 -9.48
CA VAL A 510 -21.84 0.53 -8.39
C VAL A 510 -23.28 1.01 -8.61
N GLU A 511 -24.21 0.07 -8.77
CA GLU A 511 -25.65 0.35 -8.88
C GLU A 511 -26.36 -0.18 -7.62
N LEU A 512 -27.09 0.68 -6.92
CA LEU A 512 -27.79 0.34 -5.67
C LEU A 512 -29.27 0.10 -5.93
N LYS A 513 -29.85 -0.92 -5.28
CA LYS A 513 -31.29 -1.20 -5.39
C LYS A 513 -32.08 -0.22 -4.54
N SER A 514 -33.17 0.33 -5.09
CA SER A 514 -34.05 1.23 -4.34
C SER A 514 -34.71 0.51 -3.16
N SER A 515 -34.90 1.22 -2.05
CA SER A 515 -35.54 0.73 -0.83
C SER A 515 -36.96 0.17 -1.05
N THR A 516 -37.67 0.63 -2.08
CA THR A 516 -38.99 0.11 -2.50
C THR A 516 -38.96 -1.31 -3.08
N SER A 517 -37.85 -1.72 -3.69
CA SER A 517 -37.69 -3.09 -4.20
C SER A 517 -37.47 -4.13 -3.09
N LEU A 518 -36.82 -3.72 -1.99
CA LEU A 518 -36.58 -4.54 -0.81
C LEU A 518 -37.85 -4.81 0.03
N GLN A 519 -38.92 -4.01 -0.15
CA GLN A 519 -40.20 -4.20 0.55
C GLN A 519 -41.16 -5.15 -0.18
N ARG A 520 -41.27 -5.08 -1.52
CA ARG A 520 -42.12 -6.03 -2.28
C ARG A 520 -41.71 -7.49 -2.07
N ASP A 521 -40.40 -7.69 -1.94
CA ASP A 521 -39.75 -8.97 -1.78
C ASP A 521 -39.82 -9.55 -0.36
N ARG A 522 -40.24 -8.76 0.63
CA ARG A 522 -40.54 -9.21 2.01
C ARG A 522 -41.92 -9.86 2.13
N PHE A 523 -42.86 -9.50 1.27
CA PHE A 523 -44.24 -10.01 1.30
C PHE A 523 -44.47 -11.25 0.44
N SER A 524 -43.55 -11.63 -0.43
CA SER A 524 -43.71 -12.80 -1.31
C SER A 524 -43.13 -14.11 -0.74
N GLY A 525 -42.61 -14.10 0.50
CA GLY A 525 -41.86 -15.21 1.09
C GLY A 525 -42.57 -16.00 2.20
N VAL A 526 -43.88 -15.81 2.40
CA VAL A 526 -44.65 -16.58 3.40
C VAL A 526 -45.51 -17.61 2.67
N SER A 527 -44.92 -18.77 2.36
CA SER A 527 -45.68 -20.01 2.19
C SER A 527 -44.98 -21.10 2.98
N GLU A 528 -45.66 -21.60 4.00
CA GLU A 528 -45.20 -22.66 4.89
C GLU A 528 -44.98 -24.00 4.14
N HIS A 529 -44.13 -24.85 4.72
CA HIS A 529 -43.87 -26.26 4.41
C HIS A 529 -42.83 -26.58 3.32
N SER A 530 -41.57 -26.76 3.72
CA SER A 530 -40.84 -28.04 3.64
C SER A 530 -39.36 -27.86 3.99
N ASN A 531 -38.85 -28.75 4.85
CA ASN A 531 -37.43 -28.86 5.20
C ASN A 531 -36.61 -29.39 4.01
N ASP A 532 -35.34 -28.98 4.00
CA ASP A 532 -34.24 -29.32 3.10
C ASP A 532 -34.09 -28.52 1.78
N LYS A 533 -32.91 -27.87 1.68
CA LYS A 533 -32.36 -27.00 0.62
C LYS A 533 -32.71 -25.50 0.69
N MET A 534 -32.29 -24.82 1.75
CA MET A 534 -32.01 -23.37 1.64
C MET A 534 -30.69 -23.15 0.91
N CYS A 535 -30.76 -23.13 -0.43
CA CYS A 535 -29.82 -22.34 -1.22
C CYS A 535 -30.08 -20.87 -0.83
N ASN A 536 -29.28 -20.35 0.10
CA ASN A 536 -29.31 -18.96 0.51
C ASN A 536 -28.79 -18.08 -0.63
N GLN A 537 -29.57 -17.91 -1.70
CA GLN A 537 -29.42 -16.79 -2.64
C GLN A 537 -29.88 -15.53 -1.90
N VAL A 538 -29.00 -14.97 -1.08
CA VAL A 538 -29.26 -13.75 -0.32
C VAL A 538 -29.04 -12.55 -1.23
N ARG A 539 -30.06 -11.71 -1.31
CA ARG A 539 -30.16 -10.55 -2.20
C ARG A 539 -29.10 -9.50 -1.86
N SER A 540 -28.17 -9.22 -2.79
CA SER A 540 -27.26 -8.08 -2.70
C SER A 540 -28.04 -6.75 -2.72
N GLY A 541 -27.63 -5.80 -1.87
CA GLY A 541 -28.20 -4.44 -1.81
C GLY A 541 -27.92 -3.60 -3.06
N GLY A 542 -27.08 -4.10 -3.97
CA GLY A 542 -26.78 -3.51 -5.27
C GLY A 542 -26.10 -4.52 -6.20
N THR A 543 -25.61 -4.05 -7.33
CA THR A 543 -24.81 -4.81 -8.30
C THR A 543 -23.59 -3.99 -8.70
N ILE A 544 -22.47 -4.67 -8.94
CA ILE A 544 -21.30 -4.05 -9.54
C ILE A 544 -21.21 -4.43 -11.02
N LYS A 545 -20.83 -3.47 -11.85
CA LYS A 545 -20.35 -3.68 -13.22
C LYS A 545 -18.95 -3.11 -13.29
N HIS A 546 -18.00 -3.86 -13.85
CA HIS A 546 -16.65 -3.38 -14.02
C HIS A 546 -16.15 -3.67 -15.42
N TYR A 547 -15.17 -2.89 -15.86
CA TYR A 547 -14.45 -3.14 -17.10
C TYR A 547 -13.03 -2.61 -16.97
N PHE A 548 -12.10 -3.28 -17.64
CA PHE A 548 -10.73 -2.80 -17.81
C PHE A 548 -10.62 -1.84 -19.00
N LYS A 549 -9.93 -0.72 -18.80
CA LYS A 549 -9.64 0.27 -19.84
C LYS A 549 -8.12 0.33 -20.06
N PRO A 550 -7.62 -0.17 -21.19
CA PRO A 550 -6.21 -0.08 -21.55
C PRO A 550 -5.71 1.37 -21.62
N LEU A 551 -4.42 1.57 -21.34
CA LEU A 551 -3.70 2.83 -21.54
C LEU A 551 -3.20 3.00 -22.97
#